data_AF-A0A835CQT6-F1
#
_entry.id   AF-A0A835CQT6-F1
#
_cell.length_a   1.000
_cell.length_b   1.000
_cell.length_c   1.000
_cell.angle_alpha   90.00
_cell.angle_beta   90.00
_cell.angle_gamma   90.00
#
_symmetry.space_group_name_H-M   'P 1'
#
loop_
_entity.id
_entity.type
_entity.pdbx_description
1 polymer ?
#
loop_
_entity_poly.entity_id
_entity_poly.type
_entity_poly.pdbx_seq_one_letter_code
_entity_poly.pdbx_strand_id
1 'polypeptide(L)'
;MKKNMKQKKENKNKLGTAAAFWSRKKNKKKRLSENIHFKIPKTIQSEDEDEDEDNGYAITPTDFSLLIPGKWLTDNIVNAFIAVQVDLAREKNLKVIFIESLLTAELLNNKLSNGFRTWLINHQLSFYDCWSLPLCIRNIHWTLLVVDLRKSHIIDLDSKHSLPSNLIVQTIMSLVEMYIEKNEDSTTIRNWKVFSSNKIPYQSDGDDCGVHVCLWAYIICHQIPLNFIGEEVVHVRKNIARILIEANAKEFSEIIGREEMRRRHLDFETMEGKESKKKYMANNIYRI
;
A
#
# COMPACT_ATOMS: atom_id res chain seq x y z
N MET A 1 65.73 30.80 -9.69
CA MET A 1 64.31 31.15 -9.41
C MET A 1 63.27 30.15 -10.00
N LYS A 2 63.47 28.82 -9.94
CA LYS A 2 62.45 27.84 -10.40
C LYS A 2 62.16 26.66 -9.44
N LYS A 3 62.79 26.60 -8.26
CA LYS A 3 62.56 25.50 -7.29
C LYS A 3 61.53 25.80 -6.17
N ASN A 4 61.23 27.06 -5.85
CA ASN A 4 60.27 27.41 -4.78
C ASN A 4 58.79 27.46 -5.19
N MET A 5 58.44 27.31 -6.47
CA MET A 5 57.04 27.26 -6.93
C MET A 5 56.45 25.84 -7.00
N LYS A 6 57.29 24.78 -7.05
CA LYS A 6 56.79 23.40 -7.04
C LYS A 6 56.40 22.93 -5.63
N GLN A 7 57.17 23.28 -4.60
CA GLN A 7 56.88 22.86 -3.22
C GLN A 7 55.64 23.56 -2.61
N LYS A 8 55.33 24.80 -3.03
CA LYS A 8 54.08 25.48 -2.62
C LYS A 8 52.83 24.92 -3.32
N LYS A 9 52.96 24.25 -4.48
CA LYS A 9 51.84 23.57 -5.15
C LYS A 9 51.56 22.18 -4.56
N GLU A 10 52.60 21.45 -4.13
CA GLU A 10 52.40 20.13 -3.50
C GLU A 10 51.82 20.21 -2.07
N ASN A 11 52.17 21.23 -1.28
CA ASN A 11 51.57 21.37 0.07
C ASN A 11 50.15 21.94 0.07
N LYS A 12 49.70 22.63 -1.00
CA LYS A 12 48.28 23.02 -1.14
C LYS A 12 47.37 21.84 -1.52
N ASN A 13 47.90 20.80 -2.14
CA ASN A 13 47.13 19.59 -2.49
C ASN A 13 46.94 18.61 -1.31
N LYS A 14 47.76 18.69 -0.25
CA LYS A 14 47.63 17.82 0.93
C LYS A 14 46.69 18.39 2.02
N LEU A 15 46.51 19.70 2.11
CA LEU A 15 45.51 20.29 3.01
C LEU A 15 44.07 20.20 2.46
N GLY A 16 43.91 20.19 1.13
CA GLY A 16 42.62 19.95 0.49
C GLY A 16 42.09 18.53 0.68
N THR A 17 42.96 17.55 0.93
CA THR A 17 42.55 16.14 1.06
C THR A 17 42.14 15.77 2.48
N ALA A 18 42.73 16.33 3.54
CA ALA A 18 42.29 16.07 4.91
C ALA A 18 40.95 16.75 5.24
N ALA A 19 40.75 18.01 4.80
CA ALA A 19 39.46 18.69 4.92
C ALA A 19 38.38 18.02 4.06
N ALA A 20 38.72 17.56 2.84
CA ALA A 20 37.82 16.74 2.04
C ALA A 20 37.59 15.35 2.62
N PHE A 21 38.52 14.77 3.38
CA PHE A 21 38.35 13.46 4.03
C PHE A 21 37.48 13.56 5.29
N TRP A 22 37.62 14.62 6.08
CA TRP A 22 36.72 14.92 7.21
C TRP A 22 35.35 15.40 6.75
N SER A 23 35.27 16.16 5.65
CA SER A 23 34.01 16.52 4.99
C SER A 23 33.36 15.29 4.34
N ARG A 24 34.13 14.37 3.74
CA ARG A 24 33.63 13.06 3.24
C ARG A 24 33.23 12.11 4.35
N LYS A 25 33.83 12.14 5.55
CA LYS A 25 33.37 11.35 6.70
C LYS A 25 32.14 11.96 7.37
N LYS A 26 32.00 13.30 7.40
CA LYS A 26 30.74 13.98 7.78
C LYS A 26 29.63 13.78 6.74
N ASN A 27 29.95 13.70 5.44
CA ASN A 27 29.00 13.35 4.36
C ASN A 27 28.82 11.82 4.15
N LYS A 28 29.62 10.97 4.82
CA LYS A 28 29.39 9.51 4.90
C LYS A 28 28.60 9.10 6.15
N LYS A 29 28.34 10.02 7.08
CA LYS A 29 27.03 10.08 7.74
C LYS A 29 26.07 10.74 6.77
N LYS A 30 25.89 10.10 5.60
CA LYS A 30 24.84 10.44 4.65
C LYS A 30 23.56 10.37 5.48
N ARG A 31 22.94 11.54 5.66
CA ARG A 31 21.70 11.76 6.40
C ARG A 31 20.75 10.59 6.17
N LEU A 32 20.64 9.71 7.16
CA LEU A 32 19.58 8.70 7.31
C LEU A 32 18.23 9.39 7.64
N SER A 33 18.02 10.64 7.22
CA SER A 33 17.12 11.54 7.93
C SER A 33 16.26 12.46 7.09
N GLU A 34 16.19 12.37 5.75
CA GLU A 34 15.38 13.36 5.01
C GLU A 34 14.42 12.88 3.94
N ASN A 35 14.45 11.66 3.41
CA ASN A 35 13.31 11.09 2.67
C ASN A 35 13.49 9.57 2.64
N ILE A 36 12.56 8.83 3.24
CA ILE A 36 12.45 7.40 3.05
C ILE A 36 11.73 7.22 1.72
N HIS A 37 12.45 6.85 0.67
CA HIS A 37 11.85 6.51 -0.61
C HIS A 37 11.47 5.02 -0.53
N PHE A 38 10.22 4.67 -0.86
CA PHE A 38 9.93 3.33 -1.31
C PHE A 38 9.76 3.41 -2.81
N LYS A 39 10.60 2.75 -3.60
CA LYS A 39 10.33 2.53 -5.03
C LYS A 39 9.22 1.52 -5.20
N ILE A 40 8.00 1.94 -4.88
CA ILE A 40 6.79 1.24 -5.28
C ILE A 40 6.31 2.00 -6.51
N PRO A 41 6.41 1.43 -7.72
CA PRO A 41 5.89 2.09 -8.90
C PRO A 41 4.46 2.52 -8.62
N LYS A 42 4.04 3.70 -9.11
CA LYS A 42 2.62 4.02 -9.21
C LYS A 42 1.94 2.78 -9.78
N THR A 43 0.94 2.28 -9.07
CA THR A 43 0.27 1.04 -9.47
C THR A 43 -0.41 1.18 -10.83
N ILE A 44 -0.61 2.43 -11.25
CA ILE A 44 -1.14 2.87 -12.53
C ILE A 44 -0.06 3.74 -13.19
N GLN A 45 0.54 3.25 -14.27
CA GLN A 45 1.59 3.96 -15.01
C GLN A 45 0.96 4.95 -16.00
N SER A 46 1.27 6.24 -15.93
CA SER A 46 0.84 7.20 -16.97
C SER A 46 1.52 6.90 -18.31
N GLU A 47 0.86 7.25 -19.43
CA GLU A 47 1.37 7.02 -20.79
C GLU A 47 2.70 7.76 -21.09
N ASP A 48 3.03 8.80 -20.32
CA ASP A 48 4.09 9.78 -20.64
C ASP A 48 5.23 9.90 -19.60
N GLU A 49 5.37 8.99 -18.63
CA GLU A 49 6.43 9.13 -17.60
C GLU A 49 7.73 8.41 -18.00
N ASP A 50 8.80 9.19 -18.20
CA ASP A 50 10.18 8.73 -18.27
C ASP A 50 10.55 7.93 -17.00
N GLU A 51 11.26 6.80 -17.15
CA GLU A 51 11.57 5.83 -16.07
C GLU A 51 12.48 6.35 -14.93
N ASP A 52 12.84 7.63 -14.89
CA ASP A 52 13.84 8.17 -13.98
C ASP A 52 13.33 9.33 -13.09
N GLU A 53 13.55 9.13 -11.77
CA GLU A 53 13.44 10.05 -10.63
C GLU A 53 12.12 10.09 -9.82
N ASP A 54 12.12 9.35 -8.69
CA ASP A 54 11.36 9.62 -7.45
C ASP A 54 9.84 9.34 -7.38
N ASN A 55 9.37 8.29 -8.05
CA ASN A 55 7.94 7.92 -8.10
C ASN A 55 7.42 7.08 -6.91
N GLY A 56 7.90 7.33 -5.69
CA GLY A 56 7.61 6.54 -4.49
C GLY A 56 6.87 7.29 -3.38
N TYR A 57 6.34 6.57 -2.39
CA TYR A 57 5.81 7.22 -1.17
C TYR A 57 6.96 7.64 -0.26
N ALA A 58 7.05 8.93 0.05
CA ALA A 58 8.03 9.46 1.00
C ALA A 58 7.46 9.47 2.43
N ILE A 59 7.97 8.62 3.33
CA ILE A 59 7.49 8.56 4.73
C ILE A 59 8.47 9.27 5.67
N THR A 60 7.99 10.29 6.38
CA THR A 60 8.81 11.12 7.28
C THR A 60 8.63 10.73 8.75
N PRO A 61 9.51 11.19 9.66
CA PRO A 61 9.27 11.08 11.11
C PRO A 61 7.93 11.70 11.55
N THR A 62 7.45 12.73 10.85
CA THR A 62 6.14 13.34 11.10
C THR A 62 5.01 12.36 10.76
N ASP A 63 5.10 11.63 9.66
CA ASP A 63 4.14 10.59 9.32
C ASP A 63 4.13 9.48 10.39
N PHE A 64 5.30 9.02 10.84
CA PHE A 64 5.37 8.04 11.94
C PHE A 64 4.73 8.53 13.24
N SER A 65 4.76 9.84 13.52
CA SER A 65 4.10 10.39 14.70
C SER A 65 2.57 10.24 14.67
N LEU A 66 1.98 10.07 13.48
CA LEU A 66 0.55 9.83 13.30
C LEU A 66 0.15 8.36 13.54
N LEU A 67 1.12 7.46 13.70
CA LEU A 67 0.88 6.07 14.10
C LEU A 67 0.80 5.88 15.62
N ILE A 68 0.82 6.97 16.40
CA ILE A 68 0.51 6.95 17.84
C ILE A 68 -1.03 6.86 18.01
N PRO A 69 -1.56 6.17 19.04
CA PRO A 69 -3.01 6.13 19.31
C PRO A 69 -3.62 7.54 19.41
N GLY A 70 -4.86 7.72 18.95
CA GLY A 70 -5.53 9.02 18.98
C GLY A 70 -5.22 9.93 17.79
N LYS A 71 -4.55 9.43 16.75
CA LYS A 71 -4.12 10.21 15.58
C LYS A 71 -4.68 9.63 14.28
N TRP A 72 -5.12 10.51 13.39
CA TRP A 72 -5.66 10.13 12.09
C TRP A 72 -4.53 9.82 11.14
N LEU A 73 -4.66 8.72 10.40
CA LEU A 73 -3.71 8.39 9.34
C LEU A 73 -3.98 9.28 8.11
N THR A 74 -2.89 9.69 7.46
CA THR A 74 -2.91 10.41 6.18
C THR A 74 -3.04 9.44 5.02
N ASP A 75 -3.40 9.99 3.86
CA ASP A 75 -3.32 9.31 2.57
C ASP A 75 -1.93 8.77 2.29
N ASN A 76 -0.87 9.52 2.61
CA ASN A 76 0.51 9.08 2.45
C ASN A 76 0.80 7.76 3.21
N ILE A 77 0.39 7.67 4.48
CA ILE A 77 0.59 6.46 5.30
C ILE A 77 -0.26 5.29 4.78
N VAL A 78 -1.54 5.53 4.48
CA VAL A 78 -2.46 4.50 4.00
C VAL A 78 -1.99 3.93 2.66
N ASN A 79 -1.70 4.80 1.69
CA ASN A 79 -1.27 4.39 0.37
C ASN A 79 0.08 3.67 0.44
N ALA A 80 1.08 4.20 1.16
CA ALA A 80 2.38 3.56 1.30
C ALA A 80 2.27 2.16 1.93
N PHE A 81 1.43 2.00 2.95
CA PHE A 81 1.24 0.71 3.59
C PHE A 81 0.60 -0.31 2.63
N ILE A 82 -0.46 0.07 1.92
CA ILE A 82 -1.15 -0.82 0.96
C ILE A 82 -0.20 -1.21 -0.17
N ALA A 83 0.58 -0.26 -0.66
CA ALA A 83 1.57 -0.47 -1.69
C ALA A 83 2.59 -1.55 -1.29
N VAL A 84 3.13 -1.48 -0.05
CA VAL A 84 4.02 -2.51 0.49
C VAL A 84 3.32 -3.88 0.54
N GLN A 85 2.03 -3.93 0.90
CA GLN A 85 1.30 -5.20 0.94
C GLN A 85 1.09 -5.80 -0.45
N VAL A 86 0.80 -4.97 -1.46
CA VAL A 86 0.64 -5.39 -2.85
C VAL A 86 1.95 -5.95 -3.40
N ASP A 87 3.08 -5.30 -3.12
CA ASP A 87 4.40 -5.81 -3.54
C ASP A 87 4.73 -7.16 -2.88
N LEU A 88 4.45 -7.31 -1.58
CA LEU A 88 4.59 -8.59 -0.87
C LEU A 88 3.65 -9.68 -1.43
N ALA A 89 2.45 -9.30 -1.87
CA ALA A 89 1.51 -10.21 -2.52
C ALA A 89 2.03 -10.65 -3.91
N ARG A 90 2.62 -9.72 -4.66
CA ARG A 90 3.25 -9.99 -5.96
C ARG A 90 4.41 -10.99 -5.82
N GLU A 91 5.24 -10.87 -4.79
CA GLU A 91 6.30 -11.87 -4.48
C GLU A 91 5.75 -13.29 -4.27
N LYS A 92 4.48 -13.41 -3.86
CA LYS A 92 3.76 -14.69 -3.68
C LYS A 92 2.95 -15.10 -4.92
N ASN A 93 3.16 -14.45 -6.07
CA ASN A 93 2.39 -14.63 -7.30
C ASN A 93 0.88 -14.38 -7.14
N LEU A 94 0.50 -13.51 -6.19
CA LEU A 94 -0.89 -13.08 -6.05
C LEU A 94 -1.16 -11.88 -6.94
N LYS A 95 -2.27 -11.96 -7.68
CA LYS A 95 -2.73 -10.92 -8.59
C LYS A 95 -3.64 -9.91 -7.88
N VAL A 96 -3.05 -9.16 -6.95
CA VAL A 96 -3.73 -8.06 -6.25
C VAL A 96 -3.15 -6.73 -6.71
N ILE A 97 -4.01 -5.72 -6.87
CA ILE A 97 -3.65 -4.34 -7.21
C ILE A 97 -4.38 -3.38 -6.28
N PHE A 98 -3.87 -2.15 -6.13
CA PHE A 98 -4.63 -1.07 -5.51
C PHE A 98 -4.60 0.20 -6.37
N ILE A 99 -5.66 1.01 -6.24
CA ILE A 99 -5.77 2.34 -6.85
C ILE A 99 -5.54 3.35 -5.74
N GLU A 100 -4.65 4.32 -5.95
CA GLU A 100 -4.35 5.32 -4.93
C GLU A 100 -5.59 6.07 -4.45
N SER A 101 -5.59 6.53 -3.19
CA SER A 101 -6.77 7.13 -2.57
C SER A 101 -7.29 8.37 -3.30
N LEU A 102 -6.40 9.20 -3.85
CA LEU A 102 -6.79 10.39 -4.62
C LEU A 102 -7.46 9.99 -5.93
N LEU A 103 -6.85 9.07 -6.69
CA LEU A 103 -7.41 8.60 -7.95
C LEU A 103 -8.73 7.84 -7.74
N THR A 104 -8.83 7.09 -6.64
CA THR A 104 -10.09 6.47 -6.20
C THR A 104 -11.17 7.53 -5.96
N ALA A 105 -10.83 8.62 -5.28
CA ALA A 105 -11.79 9.71 -5.05
C ALA A 105 -12.21 10.40 -6.36
N GLU A 106 -11.28 10.64 -7.30
CA GLU A 106 -11.61 11.22 -8.61
C GLU A 106 -12.50 10.30 -9.44
N LEU A 107 -12.16 9.02 -9.45
CA LEU A 107 -12.93 7.98 -10.12
C LEU A 107 -14.38 7.96 -9.60
N LEU A 108 -14.56 7.83 -8.29
CA LEU A 108 -15.87 7.67 -7.63
C LEU A 108 -16.72 8.94 -7.68
N ASN A 109 -16.12 10.12 -7.78
CA ASN A 109 -16.82 11.39 -7.95
C ASN A 109 -17.12 11.74 -9.42
N ASN A 110 -16.99 10.79 -10.35
CA ASN A 110 -17.20 11.01 -11.79
C ASN A 110 -16.35 12.15 -12.39
N LYS A 111 -15.13 12.36 -11.87
CA LYS A 111 -14.20 13.38 -12.39
C LYS A 111 -13.33 12.86 -13.53
N LEU A 112 -13.19 11.54 -13.66
CA LEU A 112 -12.40 10.91 -14.72
C LEU A 112 -13.23 10.68 -15.98
N SER A 113 -12.62 10.92 -17.15
CA SER A 113 -13.26 10.69 -18.44
C SER A 113 -13.50 9.20 -18.70
N ASN A 114 -14.48 8.87 -19.54
CA ASN A 114 -14.70 7.49 -19.97
C ASN A 114 -13.46 6.91 -20.67
N GLY A 115 -12.76 7.71 -21.48
CA GLY A 115 -11.51 7.29 -22.13
C GLY A 115 -10.44 6.87 -21.13
N PHE A 116 -10.24 7.65 -20.06
CA PHE A 116 -9.29 7.29 -19.00
C PHE A 116 -9.73 6.04 -18.24
N ARG A 117 -11.02 5.87 -17.94
CA ARG A 117 -11.55 4.66 -17.28
C ARG A 117 -11.34 3.41 -18.12
N THR A 118 -11.63 3.48 -19.41
CA THR A 118 -11.37 2.39 -20.36
C THR A 118 -9.88 2.08 -20.43
N TRP A 119 -9.03 3.10 -20.51
CA TRP A 119 -7.58 2.92 -20.48
C TRP A 119 -7.11 2.24 -19.18
N LEU A 120 -7.62 2.69 -18.03
CA LEU A 120 -7.28 2.17 -16.71
C LEU A 120 -7.64 0.67 -16.60
N ILE A 121 -8.82 0.28 -17.07
CA ILE A 121 -9.23 -1.12 -17.15
C ILE A 121 -8.29 -1.91 -18.07
N ASN A 122 -8.07 -1.40 -19.28
CA ASN A 122 -7.39 -2.13 -20.33
C ASN A 122 -5.89 -2.33 -20.10
N HIS A 123 -5.24 -1.39 -19.42
CA HIS A 123 -3.78 -1.34 -19.30
C HIS A 123 -3.29 -1.54 -17.87
N GLN A 124 -4.16 -1.49 -16.86
CA GLN A 124 -3.75 -1.63 -15.47
C GLN A 124 -4.55 -2.71 -14.74
N LEU A 125 -5.88 -2.56 -14.66
CA LEU A 125 -6.70 -3.38 -13.76
C LEU A 125 -6.98 -4.80 -14.28
N SER A 126 -7.11 -4.99 -15.59
CA SER A 126 -7.46 -6.29 -16.19
C SER A 126 -6.43 -7.40 -15.99
N PHE A 127 -5.20 -7.06 -15.60
CA PHE A 127 -4.14 -8.03 -15.32
C PHE A 127 -4.23 -8.64 -13.91
N TYR A 128 -5.12 -8.13 -13.06
CA TYR A 128 -5.22 -8.49 -11.65
C TYR A 128 -6.59 -9.08 -11.33
N ASP A 129 -6.63 -9.96 -10.33
CA ASP A 129 -7.83 -10.69 -9.90
C ASP A 129 -8.61 -9.95 -8.80
N CYS A 130 -7.94 -9.06 -8.08
CA CYS A 130 -8.51 -8.35 -6.94
C CYS A 130 -8.01 -6.90 -6.91
N TRP A 131 -8.92 -5.94 -6.81
CA TRP A 131 -8.61 -4.51 -6.77
C TRP A 131 -8.98 -3.94 -5.40
N SER A 132 -8.05 -3.19 -4.80
CA SER A 132 -8.25 -2.46 -3.54
C SER A 132 -8.32 -0.96 -3.81
N LEU A 133 -9.39 -0.31 -3.36
CA LEU A 133 -9.67 1.10 -3.62
C LEU A 133 -9.90 1.82 -2.27
N PRO A 134 -8.82 2.26 -1.57
CA PRO A 134 -8.94 3.07 -0.37
C PRO A 134 -9.63 4.41 -0.68
N LEU A 135 -10.57 4.83 0.16
CA LEU A 135 -11.33 6.07 -0.01
C LEU A 135 -11.40 6.82 1.32
N CYS A 136 -11.05 8.10 1.32
CA CYS A 136 -11.28 8.99 2.45
C CYS A 136 -12.52 9.86 2.18
N ILE A 137 -13.66 9.45 2.72
CA ILE A 137 -14.94 10.13 2.56
C ILE A 137 -14.87 11.48 3.29
N ARG A 138 -15.07 12.57 2.54
CA ARG A 138 -15.05 13.96 3.02
C ARG A 138 -13.78 14.33 3.80
N ASN A 139 -12.65 13.65 3.54
CA ASN A 139 -11.38 13.83 4.24
C ASN A 139 -11.45 13.56 5.76
N ILE A 140 -12.45 12.81 6.23
CA ILE A 140 -12.63 12.53 7.67
C ILE A 140 -12.88 11.06 8.00
N HIS A 141 -13.14 10.21 7.01
CA HIS A 141 -13.48 8.81 7.26
C HIS A 141 -12.91 7.90 6.19
N TRP A 142 -12.03 6.98 6.58
CA TRP A 142 -11.42 6.00 5.71
C TRP A 142 -12.29 4.76 5.57
N THR A 143 -12.53 4.35 4.32
CA THR A 143 -13.13 3.06 3.97
C THR A 143 -12.27 2.35 2.92
N LEU A 144 -12.49 1.05 2.75
CA LEU A 144 -11.83 0.27 1.72
C LEU A 144 -12.86 -0.44 0.86
N LEU A 145 -12.89 -0.10 -0.43
CA LEU A 145 -13.66 -0.84 -1.40
C LEU A 145 -12.79 -1.93 -2.04
N VAL A 146 -13.35 -3.12 -2.21
CA VAL A 146 -12.67 -4.28 -2.79
C VAL A 146 -13.49 -4.84 -3.94
N VAL A 147 -12.85 -5.03 -5.10
CA VAL A 147 -13.43 -5.74 -6.24
C VAL A 147 -12.70 -7.08 -6.37
N ASP A 148 -13.34 -8.20 -6.05
CA ASP A 148 -12.80 -9.55 -6.26
C ASP A 148 -13.47 -10.19 -7.47
N LEU A 149 -12.74 -10.17 -8.60
CA LEU A 149 -13.21 -10.67 -9.89
C LEU A 149 -13.43 -12.19 -9.86
N ARG A 150 -12.63 -12.92 -9.07
CA ARG A 150 -12.70 -14.40 -8.95
C ARG A 150 -14.02 -14.86 -8.36
N LYS A 151 -14.69 -13.99 -7.61
CA LYS A 151 -15.97 -14.27 -6.94
C LYS A 151 -17.11 -13.40 -7.45
N SER A 152 -16.84 -12.48 -8.38
CA SER A 152 -17.79 -11.46 -8.82
C SER A 152 -18.35 -10.66 -7.63
N HIS A 153 -17.48 -10.23 -6.72
CA HIS A 153 -17.88 -9.53 -5.50
C HIS A 153 -17.35 -8.09 -5.48
N ILE A 154 -18.21 -7.15 -5.10
CA ILE A 154 -17.84 -5.80 -4.68
C ILE A 154 -18.10 -5.73 -3.18
N ILE A 155 -17.10 -5.34 -2.40
CA ILE A 155 -17.16 -5.36 -0.94
C ILE A 155 -16.77 -4.00 -0.42
N ASP A 156 -17.69 -3.35 0.27
CA ASP A 156 -17.45 -2.11 1.00
C ASP A 156 -17.12 -2.45 2.46
N LEU A 157 -15.88 -2.16 2.85
CA LEU A 157 -15.38 -2.33 4.21
C LEU A 157 -15.35 -0.95 4.88
N ASP A 158 -16.38 -0.69 5.67
CA ASP A 158 -16.54 0.51 6.48
C ASP A 158 -16.61 0.11 7.97
N SER A 159 -15.67 0.64 8.77
CA SER A 159 -15.56 0.34 10.21
C SER A 159 -16.70 0.94 11.03
N LYS A 160 -17.44 1.90 10.45
CA LYS A 160 -18.66 2.48 11.00
C LYS A 160 -19.94 1.79 10.49
N HIS A 161 -19.78 0.75 9.66
CA HIS A 161 -20.88 -0.01 9.05
C HIS A 161 -21.86 0.86 8.27
N SER A 162 -21.42 2.00 7.72
CA SER A 162 -22.25 2.78 6.81
C SER A 162 -22.46 1.99 5.51
N LEU A 163 -23.55 2.31 4.81
CA LEU A 163 -23.76 1.79 3.47
C LEU A 163 -23.05 2.66 2.45
N PRO A 164 -22.48 2.08 1.37
CA PRO A 164 -21.90 2.86 0.31
C PRO A 164 -22.99 3.66 -0.40
N SER A 165 -22.66 4.88 -0.84
CA SER A 165 -23.61 5.69 -1.60
C SER A 165 -23.94 5.04 -2.96
N ASN A 166 -25.15 5.30 -3.48
CA ASN A 166 -25.56 4.81 -4.80
C ASN A 166 -24.57 5.20 -5.91
N LEU A 167 -23.96 6.39 -5.81
CA LEU A 167 -22.95 6.85 -6.75
C LEU A 167 -21.71 5.94 -6.75
N ILE A 168 -21.19 5.58 -5.57
CA ILE A 168 -20.02 4.69 -5.45
C ILE A 168 -20.34 3.33 -6.08
N VAL A 169 -21.51 2.76 -5.75
CA VAL A 169 -21.94 1.47 -6.28
C VAL A 169 -22.07 1.51 -7.80
N GLN A 170 -22.73 2.54 -8.35
CA GLN A 170 -22.91 2.69 -9.80
C GLN A 170 -21.58 2.86 -10.54
N THR A 171 -20.68 3.69 -10.03
CA THR A 171 -19.38 3.92 -10.68
C THR A 171 -18.53 2.65 -10.72
N ILE A 172 -18.55 1.85 -9.65
CA ILE A 172 -17.75 0.62 -9.58
C ILE A 172 -18.36 -0.50 -10.40
N MET A 173 -19.70 -0.62 -10.40
CA MET A 173 -20.40 -1.51 -11.32
C MET A 173 -20.06 -1.16 -12.78
N SER A 174 -20.03 0.12 -13.13
CA SER A 174 -19.64 0.57 -14.48
C SER A 174 -18.19 0.18 -14.83
N LEU A 175 -17.24 0.26 -13.89
CA LEU A 175 -15.88 -0.23 -14.13
C LEU A 175 -15.82 -1.75 -14.32
N VAL A 176 -16.59 -2.48 -13.52
CA VAL A 176 -16.70 -3.94 -13.64
C VAL A 176 -17.30 -4.33 -15.00
N GLU A 177 -18.33 -3.62 -15.45
CA GLU A 177 -18.91 -3.79 -16.79
C GLU A 177 -17.86 -3.59 -17.89
N MET A 178 -17.07 -2.51 -17.82
CA MET A 178 -15.96 -2.28 -18.76
C MET A 178 -14.92 -3.41 -18.73
N TYR A 179 -14.63 -3.99 -17.56
CA TYR A 179 -13.73 -5.14 -17.45
C TYR A 179 -14.32 -6.39 -18.11
N ILE A 180 -15.61 -6.67 -17.90
CA ILE A 180 -16.30 -7.83 -18.49
C ILE A 180 -16.30 -7.71 -20.01
N GLU A 181 -16.67 -6.54 -20.54
CA GLU A 181 -16.68 -6.27 -21.99
C GLU A 181 -15.32 -6.51 -22.66
N LYS A 182 -14.23 -6.31 -21.91
CA LYS A 182 -12.84 -6.46 -22.36
C LYS A 182 -12.34 -7.90 -22.32
N ASN A 183 -12.71 -8.67 -21.28
CA ASN A 183 -12.01 -9.92 -20.93
C ASN A 183 -12.88 -11.18 -21.04
N GLU A 184 -14.20 -11.06 -21.13
CA GLU A 184 -15.12 -12.19 -21.12
C GLU A 184 -16.04 -12.17 -22.35
N ASP A 185 -16.55 -13.34 -22.74
CA ASP A 185 -17.70 -13.38 -23.63
C ASP A 185 -18.89 -12.72 -22.91
N SER A 186 -19.64 -11.89 -23.63
CA SER A 186 -20.81 -11.12 -23.15
C SER A 186 -21.93 -11.98 -22.53
N THR A 187 -21.77 -13.30 -22.52
CA THR A 187 -22.62 -14.30 -21.88
C THR A 187 -22.26 -14.57 -20.42
N THR A 188 -21.10 -14.12 -19.92
CA THR A 188 -20.66 -14.24 -18.51
C THR A 188 -21.27 -13.16 -17.59
N ILE A 189 -22.26 -12.42 -18.10
CA ILE A 189 -23.13 -11.64 -17.24
C ILE A 189 -23.92 -12.63 -16.39
N ARG A 190 -23.59 -12.78 -15.10
CA ARG A 190 -24.58 -12.66 -14.00
C ARG A 190 -24.01 -13.08 -12.63
N ASN A 191 -24.52 -12.35 -11.64
CA ASN A 191 -24.39 -12.55 -10.19
C ASN A 191 -23.26 -11.79 -9.49
N TRP A 192 -22.89 -10.62 -10.00
CA TRP A 192 -22.14 -9.65 -9.20
C TRP A 192 -22.92 -9.29 -7.93
N LYS A 193 -22.28 -9.41 -6.78
CA LYS A 193 -22.88 -9.12 -5.48
C LYS A 193 -22.13 -7.98 -4.82
N VAL A 194 -22.89 -6.99 -4.36
CA VAL A 194 -22.38 -5.89 -3.54
C VAL A 194 -22.65 -6.25 -2.08
N PHE A 195 -21.59 -6.26 -1.27
CA PHE A 195 -21.66 -6.51 0.16
C PHE A 195 -21.18 -5.28 0.91
N SER A 196 -21.92 -4.86 1.92
CA SER A 196 -21.39 -4.11 3.06
C SER A 196 -21.31 -5.10 4.22
N SER A 197 -20.12 -5.25 4.81
CA SER A 197 -19.96 -6.20 5.92
C SER A 197 -20.28 -5.51 7.24
N ASN A 198 -21.32 -5.97 7.93
CA ASN A 198 -21.56 -5.66 9.34
C ASN A 198 -20.89 -6.66 10.29
N LYS A 199 -20.15 -7.64 9.75
CA LYS A 199 -19.44 -8.68 10.52
C LYS A 199 -17.95 -8.39 10.70
N ILE A 200 -17.45 -7.30 10.11
CA ILE A 200 -16.15 -6.73 10.48
C ILE A 200 -16.30 -5.97 11.81
N PRO A 201 -15.25 -5.86 12.63
CA PRO A 201 -15.33 -5.14 13.89
C PRO A 201 -15.78 -3.70 13.71
N TYR A 202 -16.73 -3.30 14.55
CA TYR A 202 -17.19 -1.92 14.61
C TYR A 202 -16.15 -1.05 15.32
N GLN A 203 -15.81 0.07 14.72
CA GLN A 203 -14.96 1.08 15.32
C GLN A 203 -15.80 2.04 16.15
N SER A 204 -15.59 2.07 17.46
CA SER A 204 -16.25 3.03 18.35
C SER A 204 -15.52 4.38 18.43
N ASP A 205 -14.20 4.41 18.26
CA ASP A 205 -13.38 5.62 18.31
C ASP A 205 -13.50 6.47 17.02
N GLY A 206 -12.86 7.63 16.99
CA GLY A 206 -12.92 8.56 15.86
C GLY A 206 -11.68 8.58 14.97
N ASP A 207 -10.66 7.74 15.21
CA ASP A 207 -9.33 7.92 14.62
C ASP A 207 -8.66 6.67 14.03
N ASP A 208 -9.17 5.48 14.32
CA ASP A 208 -8.66 4.20 13.81
C ASP A 208 -9.21 3.79 12.43
N CYS A 209 -10.03 4.58 11.75
CA CYS A 209 -10.63 4.19 10.46
C CYS A 209 -9.57 3.89 9.40
N GLY A 210 -8.49 4.68 9.35
CA GLY A 210 -7.34 4.40 8.48
C GLY A 210 -6.55 3.15 8.88
N VAL A 211 -6.51 2.83 10.18
CA VAL A 211 -5.88 1.61 10.71
C VAL A 211 -6.65 0.38 10.28
N HIS A 212 -7.99 0.44 10.31
CA HIS A 212 -8.87 -0.60 9.79
C HIS A 212 -8.65 -0.83 8.28
N VAL A 213 -8.56 0.24 7.48
CA VAL A 213 -8.26 0.14 6.04
C VAL A 213 -6.92 -0.57 5.79
N CYS A 214 -5.86 -0.18 6.51
CA CYS A 214 -4.56 -0.85 6.41
C CYS A 214 -4.67 -2.35 6.78
N LEU A 215 -5.38 -2.67 7.87
CA LEU A 215 -5.55 -4.06 8.30
C LEU A 215 -6.29 -4.90 7.25
N TRP A 216 -7.36 -4.38 6.65
CA TRP A 216 -8.10 -5.11 5.62
C TRP A 216 -7.28 -5.27 4.35
N ALA A 217 -6.52 -4.25 3.93
CA ALA A 217 -5.61 -4.38 2.80
C ALA A 217 -4.56 -5.46 3.04
N TYR A 218 -4.00 -5.54 4.25
CA TYR A 218 -3.13 -6.64 4.67
C TYR A 218 -3.84 -8.00 4.53
N ILE A 219 -5.05 -8.15 5.09
CA ILE A 219 -5.82 -9.40 5.02
C ILE A 219 -6.05 -9.83 3.56
N ILE A 220 -6.43 -8.90 2.69
CA ILE A 220 -6.69 -9.16 1.26
C ILE A 220 -5.40 -9.59 0.56
N CYS A 221 -4.31 -8.85 0.75
CA CYS A 221 -3.01 -9.13 0.13
C CYS A 221 -2.39 -10.45 0.61
N HIS A 222 -2.70 -10.89 1.83
CA HIS A 222 -2.22 -12.17 2.39
C HIS A 222 -3.25 -13.31 2.33
N GLN A 223 -4.41 -13.10 1.72
CA GLN A 223 -5.52 -14.08 1.61
C GLN A 223 -5.98 -14.66 2.96
N ILE A 224 -5.94 -13.84 4.01
CA ILE A 224 -6.38 -14.21 5.35
C ILE A 224 -7.91 -14.07 5.41
N PRO A 225 -8.67 -14.96 6.08
CA PRO A 225 -10.12 -14.78 6.19
C PRO A 225 -10.50 -13.56 7.05
N LEU A 226 -11.50 -12.78 6.61
CA LEU A 226 -11.91 -11.52 7.27
C LEU A 226 -12.47 -11.68 8.69
N ASN A 227 -12.91 -12.87 9.07
CA ASN A 227 -13.46 -13.15 10.40
C ASN A 227 -12.40 -13.30 11.50
N PHE A 228 -11.11 -13.18 11.17
CA PHE A 228 -10.00 -13.28 12.14
C PHE A 228 -9.66 -11.97 12.88
N ILE A 229 -10.50 -10.93 12.78
CA ILE A 229 -10.20 -9.62 13.37
C ILE A 229 -10.74 -9.55 14.81
N GLY A 230 -9.86 -9.78 15.80
CA GLY A 230 -10.11 -9.52 17.22
C GLY A 230 -9.73 -8.10 17.68
N GLU A 231 -9.99 -7.79 18.97
CA GLU A 231 -9.91 -6.47 19.63
C GLU A 231 -8.52 -5.78 19.70
N GLU A 232 -7.54 -6.14 18.87
CA GLU A 232 -6.15 -5.69 19.02
C GLU A 232 -5.72 -4.57 18.06
N VAL A 233 -6.60 -3.59 17.77
CA VAL A 233 -6.27 -2.41 16.94
C VAL A 233 -5.04 -1.66 17.48
N VAL A 234 -4.82 -1.68 18.79
CA VAL A 234 -3.65 -1.07 19.48
C VAL A 234 -2.32 -1.64 18.97
N HIS A 235 -2.26 -2.92 18.59
CA HIS A 235 -1.05 -3.53 18.04
C HIS A 235 -0.90 -3.25 16.53
N VAL A 236 -2.00 -2.99 15.82
CA VAL A 236 -1.98 -2.74 14.36
C VAL A 236 -1.17 -1.50 14.03
N ARG A 237 -1.33 -0.40 14.78
CA ARG A 237 -0.56 0.84 14.53
C ARG A 237 0.95 0.64 14.62
N LYS A 238 1.42 -0.06 15.67
CA LYS A 238 2.84 -0.41 15.85
C LYS A 238 3.34 -1.30 14.71
N ASN A 239 2.49 -2.23 14.26
CA ASN A 239 2.79 -3.12 13.15
C ASN A 239 2.88 -2.39 11.80
N ILE A 240 2.00 -1.42 11.53
CA ILE A 240 2.09 -0.55 10.35
C ILE A 240 3.44 0.17 10.36
N ALA A 241 3.80 0.79 11.49
CA ALA A 241 5.08 1.48 11.62
C ALA A 241 6.27 0.54 11.36
N ARG A 242 6.25 -0.65 11.98
CA ARG A 242 7.28 -1.68 11.80
C ARG A 242 7.42 -2.10 10.34
N ILE A 243 6.31 -2.42 9.67
CA ILE A 243 6.30 -2.87 8.27
C ILE A 243 6.85 -1.78 7.35
N LEU A 244 6.45 -0.51 7.54
CA LEU A 244 6.99 0.60 6.77
C LEU A 244 8.51 0.77 7.02
N ILE A 245 8.96 0.74 8.27
CA ILE A 245 10.39 0.81 8.60
C ILE A 245 11.16 -0.35 7.95
N GLU A 246 10.63 -1.56 8.01
CA GLU A 246 11.24 -2.77 7.45
C GLU A 246 11.29 -2.75 5.92
N ALA A 247 10.25 -2.28 5.26
CA ALA A 247 10.24 -2.15 3.80
C ALA A 247 11.20 -1.05 3.32
N ASN A 248 11.44 0.00 4.12
CA ASN A 248 12.49 1.00 3.85
C ASN A 248 13.89 0.41 4.11
N ALA A 249 14.04 -0.38 5.17
CA ALA A 249 15.29 -1.06 5.46
C ALA A 249 15.65 -2.11 4.39
N LYS A 250 14.66 -2.70 3.69
CA LYS A 250 14.85 -3.60 2.55
C LYS A 250 15.55 -2.95 1.37
N GLU A 251 15.30 -1.68 1.08
CA GLU A 251 16.10 -0.92 0.10
C GLU A 251 17.56 -0.75 0.57
N PHE A 252 17.80 -0.75 1.88
CA PHE A 252 19.13 -0.73 2.49
C PHE A 252 19.77 -2.13 2.64
N SER A 253 18.99 -3.22 2.60
CA SER A 253 19.41 -4.58 3.01
C SER A 253 19.50 -5.60 1.87
N GLU A 254 19.63 -5.19 0.60
CA GLU A 254 20.00 -6.11 -0.50
C GLU A 254 21.31 -6.90 -0.23
N ILE A 255 22.01 -6.64 0.88
CA ILE A 255 23.20 -7.36 1.35
C ILE A 255 22.89 -8.49 2.35
N ILE A 256 21.82 -8.45 3.17
CA ILE A 256 21.51 -9.54 4.13
C ILE A 256 19.99 -9.64 4.37
N GLY A 257 19.37 -10.74 3.93
CA GLY A 257 18.29 -11.38 4.70
C GLY A 257 16.83 -11.28 4.21
N ARG A 258 16.52 -11.75 2.99
CA ARG A 258 15.12 -11.98 2.56
C ARG A 258 14.37 -13.04 3.40
N GLU A 259 15.09 -13.91 4.11
CA GLU A 259 14.50 -14.99 4.94
C GLU A 259 14.09 -14.55 6.36
N GLU A 260 14.75 -13.56 6.94
CA GLU A 260 14.49 -13.15 8.33
C GLU A 260 13.16 -12.40 8.45
N MET A 261 12.82 -11.60 7.45
CA MET A 261 11.51 -10.93 7.38
C MET A 261 10.37 -11.95 7.17
N ARG A 262 10.59 -13.00 6.36
CA ARG A 262 9.62 -14.11 6.21
C ARG A 262 9.33 -14.82 7.53
N ARG A 263 10.37 -15.03 8.36
CA ARG A 263 10.23 -15.67 9.68
C ARG A 263 9.43 -14.83 10.68
N ARG A 264 9.50 -13.49 10.60
CA ARG A 264 8.80 -12.58 11.53
C ARG A 264 7.40 -12.17 11.05
N HIS A 265 7.11 -12.24 9.75
CA HIS A 265 5.74 -12.11 9.24
C HIS A 265 4.83 -13.25 9.75
N LEU A 266 5.42 -14.43 9.99
CA LEU A 266 4.77 -15.53 10.70
C LEU A 266 4.42 -15.18 12.15
N ASP A 267 5.03 -14.17 12.79
CA ASP A 267 4.67 -13.77 14.16
C ASP A 267 3.34 -12.99 14.22
N PHE A 268 2.86 -12.45 13.09
CA PHE A 268 1.46 -12.03 12.93
C PHE A 268 0.50 -13.22 12.94
N GLU A 269 0.99 -14.41 12.61
CA GLU A 269 0.23 -15.65 12.53
C GLU A 269 0.43 -16.58 13.75
N THR A 270 1.33 -16.26 14.69
CA THR A 270 1.61 -17.09 15.88
C THR A 270 0.72 -16.80 17.08
N MET A 271 -0.28 -15.92 16.98
CA MET A 271 -1.30 -15.74 18.04
C MET A 271 -2.36 -16.85 18.04
N GLU A 272 -1.88 -18.10 17.98
CA GLU A 272 -2.55 -19.40 18.21
C GLU A 272 -3.24 -20.16 17.05
N GLY A 273 -3.01 -21.49 17.06
CA GLY A 273 -3.88 -22.48 16.42
C GLY A 273 -3.41 -23.09 15.09
N LYS A 274 -2.29 -23.83 15.06
CA LYS A 274 -1.83 -24.60 13.88
C LYS A 274 -2.87 -25.61 13.34
N GLU A 275 -3.86 -26.00 14.14
CA GLU A 275 -4.88 -26.98 13.79
C GLU A 275 -6.08 -26.40 12.99
N SER A 276 -6.32 -25.09 13.10
CA SER A 276 -7.41 -24.44 12.36
C SER A 276 -7.04 -24.11 10.90
N LYS A 277 -5.75 -24.05 10.53
CA LYS A 277 -5.34 -23.60 9.17
C LYS A 277 -5.78 -24.54 8.04
N LYS A 278 -5.77 -25.86 8.21
CA LYS A 278 -6.11 -26.80 7.12
C LYS A 278 -7.60 -26.84 6.76
N LYS A 279 -8.49 -26.42 7.66
CA LYS A 279 -9.95 -26.45 7.45
C LYS A 279 -10.50 -25.13 6.88
N TYR A 280 -9.78 -24.01 7.04
CA TYR A 280 -10.22 -22.66 6.66
C TYR A 280 -9.57 -22.13 5.37
N MET A 281 -8.40 -22.65 4.98
CA MET A 281 -7.73 -22.31 3.71
C MET A 281 -8.51 -22.77 2.46
N ALA A 282 -9.52 -23.64 2.63
CA ALA A 282 -10.44 -24.03 1.59
C ALA A 282 -11.73 -23.18 1.65
N ASN A 283 -11.82 -22.20 0.75
CA ASN A 283 -13.06 -21.70 0.13
C ASN A 283 -13.84 -20.49 0.67
N ASN A 284 -13.32 -19.56 1.50
CA ASN A 284 -13.79 -18.16 1.43
C ASN A 284 -13.04 -17.17 2.35
N ILE A 285 -12.20 -16.30 1.77
CA ILE A 285 -11.70 -15.08 2.45
C ILE A 285 -12.87 -14.25 3.02
N TYR A 286 -14.02 -14.26 2.34
CA TYR A 286 -15.23 -13.51 2.69
C TYR A 286 -16.30 -14.37 3.33
N ARG A 287 -15.93 -15.42 4.10
CA ARG A 287 -16.90 -16.20 4.88
C ARG A 287 -17.36 -15.34 6.05
N ILE A 288 -18.22 -14.39 5.70
CA ILE A 288 -18.92 -13.44 6.53
C ILE A 288 -20.19 -14.17 6.96
#